data_AF-A0A6N8BLF7-F1
#
_entry.id   AF-A0A6N8BLF7-F1
#
_cell.length_a   1.000
_cell.length_b   1.000
_cell.length_c   1.000
_cell.angle_alpha   90.00
_cell.angle_beta   90.00
_cell.angle_gamma   90.00
#
_symmetry.space_group_name_H-M   'P 1'
#
loop_
_entity.id
_entity.type
_entity.pdbx_description
1 polymer ?
#
loop_
_entity_poly.entity_id
_entity_poly.type
_entity_poly.pdbx_seq_one_letter_code
_entity_poly.pdbx_strand_id
1 'polypeptide(L)'
;MRAQQARDNAANAHTDAQAARNLLNGASNGGKSLTATYDAANAASGDADYIRHTQLPSIENKIANLETTVNNINNDTMAPIVKVQTLSGARATSASSIQGLVTVTDNSAGPYEYRVNGGSWGALPGSGEVALPVTQPGMNAITVEVRDPSGNVGKDAITIRKL
;
A
#
# COMPACT_ATOMS: atom_id res chain seq x y z
N MET A 1 12.01 85.76 -19.88
CA MET A 1 11.12 84.58 -19.93
C MET A 1 11.78 83.34 -20.56
N ARG A 2 12.35 83.40 -21.77
CA ARG A 2 12.96 82.22 -22.43
C ARG A 2 14.09 81.53 -21.67
N ALA A 3 14.98 82.29 -21.01
CA ALA A 3 16.08 81.71 -20.24
C ALA A 3 15.61 80.94 -19.00
N GLN A 4 14.53 81.38 -18.34
CA GLN A 4 13.95 80.67 -17.19
C GLN A 4 13.37 79.34 -17.63
N GLN A 5 12.56 79.36 -18.69
CA GLN A 5 11.94 78.16 -19.24
C GLN A 5 12.98 77.12 -19.69
N ALA A 6 14.10 77.57 -20.28
CA ALA A 6 15.21 76.68 -20.63
C ALA A 6 15.86 76.02 -19.40
N ARG A 7 16.01 76.76 -18.29
CA ARG A 7 16.52 76.20 -17.02
C ARG A 7 15.58 75.17 -16.42
N ASP A 8 14.28 75.46 -16.40
CA ASP A 8 13.27 74.55 -15.85
C ASP A 8 13.22 73.24 -16.66
N ASN A 9 13.26 73.34 -17.99
CA ASN A 9 13.34 72.17 -18.87
C ASN A 9 14.59 71.32 -18.63
N ALA A 10 15.76 71.94 -18.40
CA ALA A 10 16.99 71.24 -18.11
C ALA A 10 16.96 70.53 -16.74
N ALA A 11 16.37 71.17 -15.72
CA ALA A 11 16.21 70.58 -14.40
C ALA A 11 15.28 69.36 -14.42
N ASN A 12 14.17 69.44 -15.16
CA ASN A 12 13.24 68.33 -15.34
C ASN A 12 13.92 67.15 -16.05
N ALA A 13 14.61 67.40 -17.16
CA ALA A 13 15.34 66.36 -17.90
C ALA A 13 16.40 65.66 -17.04
N HIS A 14 17.10 66.40 -16.17
CA HIS A 14 18.07 65.83 -15.25
C HIS A 14 17.42 64.92 -14.20
N THR A 15 16.30 65.36 -13.59
CA THR A 15 15.53 64.54 -12.65
C THR A 15 15.01 63.27 -13.30
N ASP A 16 14.46 63.37 -14.52
CA ASP A 16 13.97 62.21 -15.28
C ASP A 16 15.11 61.23 -15.59
N ALA A 17 16.29 61.73 -15.98
CA ALA A 17 17.48 60.91 -16.22
C ALA A 17 17.97 60.21 -14.95
N GLN A 18 17.93 60.89 -13.80
CA GLN A 18 18.27 60.27 -12.51
C GLN A 18 17.26 59.20 -12.11
N ALA A 19 15.96 59.43 -12.29
CA ALA A 19 14.92 58.45 -12.03
C ALA A 19 15.10 57.19 -12.90
N ALA A 20 15.36 57.36 -14.19
CA ALA A 20 15.63 56.24 -15.11
C ALA A 20 16.90 55.46 -14.70
N ARG A 21 17.97 56.15 -14.32
CA ARG A 21 19.20 55.51 -13.83
C ARG A 21 18.97 54.75 -12.52
N ASN A 22 18.19 55.31 -11.60
CA ASN A 22 17.85 54.67 -10.33
C ASN A 22 16.99 53.42 -10.52
N LEU A 23 16.08 53.42 -11.51
CA LEU A 23 15.31 52.24 -11.91
C LEU A 23 16.22 51.14 -12.46
N LEU A 24 17.13 51.49 -13.38
CA LEU A 24 18.09 50.56 -13.97
C LEU A 24 19.03 49.97 -12.92
N ASN A 25 19.47 50.78 -11.95
CA ASN A 25 20.37 50.36 -10.87
C ASN A 25 19.64 49.75 -9.66
N GLY A 26 18.31 49.68 -9.68
CA GLY A 26 17.55 49.02 -8.62
C GLY A 26 17.51 49.74 -7.29
N ALA A 27 17.64 51.08 -7.26
CA ALA A 27 17.65 51.85 -6.02
C ALA A 27 16.38 51.60 -5.16
N SER A 28 15.24 51.34 -5.81
CA SER A 28 13.97 50.97 -5.15
C SER A 28 13.74 49.46 -5.01
N ASN A 29 14.66 48.62 -5.48
CA ASN A 29 14.60 47.15 -5.47
C ASN A 29 15.76 46.56 -4.64
N GLY A 30 16.09 47.20 -3.51
CA GLY A 30 17.18 46.77 -2.63
C GLY A 30 18.56 46.72 -3.30
N GLY A 31 18.81 47.59 -4.29
CA GLY A 31 20.06 47.66 -5.04
C GLY A 31 20.20 46.64 -6.18
N LYS A 32 19.16 45.86 -6.50
CA LYS A 32 19.19 44.89 -7.62
C LYS A 32 18.72 45.54 -8.91
N SER A 33 19.60 45.61 -9.90
CA SER A 33 19.26 46.10 -11.23
C SER A 33 18.11 45.31 -11.86
N LEU A 34 17.47 45.92 -12.85
CA LEU A 34 16.41 45.26 -13.62
C LEU A 34 16.92 43.96 -14.27
N THR A 35 18.13 43.98 -14.83
CA THR A 35 18.79 42.81 -15.41
C THR A 35 18.98 41.70 -14.39
N ALA A 36 19.49 42.01 -13.19
CA ALA A 36 19.65 41.01 -12.14
C ALA A 36 18.32 40.38 -11.71
N THR A 37 17.24 41.16 -11.73
CA THR A 37 15.88 40.67 -11.42
C THR A 37 15.36 39.75 -12.53
N TYR A 38 15.58 40.13 -13.80
CA TYR A 38 15.22 39.31 -14.97
C TYR A 38 15.97 37.98 -14.98
N ASP A 39 17.29 38.00 -14.74
CA ASP A 39 18.11 36.78 -14.72
C ASP A 39 17.67 35.83 -13.59
N ALA A 40 17.37 36.37 -12.40
CA ALA A 40 16.84 35.59 -11.29
C ALA A 40 15.46 34.99 -11.61
N ALA A 41 14.58 35.74 -12.28
CA ALA A 41 13.27 35.23 -12.71
C ALA A 41 13.41 34.10 -13.74
N ASN A 42 14.35 34.22 -14.68
CA ASN A 42 14.63 33.17 -15.66
C ASN A 42 15.20 31.91 -15.01
N ALA A 43 16.12 32.05 -14.05
CA ALA A 43 16.64 30.92 -13.29
C ALA A 43 15.52 30.19 -12.53
N ALA A 44 14.66 30.94 -11.83
CA ALA A 44 13.50 30.38 -11.14
C ALA A 44 12.50 29.71 -12.08
N SER A 45 12.30 30.26 -13.30
CA SER A 45 11.48 29.61 -14.32
C SER A 45 12.09 28.28 -14.79
N GLY A 46 13.42 28.24 -14.97
CA GLY A 46 14.15 27.02 -15.30
C GLY A 46 14.03 25.95 -14.21
N ASP A 47 14.15 26.34 -12.95
CA ASP A 47 13.95 25.44 -11.81
C ASP A 47 12.51 24.90 -11.78
N ALA A 48 11.51 25.77 -11.97
CA ALA A 48 10.10 25.39 -12.02
C ALA A 48 9.79 24.42 -13.18
N ASP A 49 10.40 24.62 -14.34
CA ASP A 49 10.26 23.73 -15.48
C ASP A 49 10.94 22.38 -15.25
N TYR A 50 12.12 22.36 -14.62
CA TYR A 50 12.79 21.13 -14.25
C TYR A 50 11.97 20.32 -13.23
N ILE A 51 11.42 20.98 -12.21
CA ILE A 51 10.54 20.35 -11.23
C ILE A 51 9.33 19.71 -11.93
N ARG A 52 8.61 20.48 -12.77
CA ARG A 52 7.36 20.02 -13.40
C ARG A 52 7.54 18.91 -14.40
N HIS A 53 8.59 18.97 -15.23
CA HIS A 53 8.74 18.04 -16.35
C HIS A 53 9.72 16.90 -16.05
N THR A 54 10.51 17.00 -14.99
CA THR A 54 11.50 15.95 -14.65
C THR A 54 11.24 15.35 -13.27
N GLN A 55 11.18 16.17 -12.23
CA GLN A 55 11.12 15.65 -10.86
C GLN A 55 9.74 15.07 -10.51
N LEU A 56 8.65 15.79 -10.82
CA LEU A 56 7.29 15.31 -10.53
C LEU A 56 6.98 14.00 -11.28
N PRO A 57 7.22 13.86 -12.59
CA PRO A 57 6.98 12.60 -13.29
C PRO A 57 7.84 11.44 -12.76
N SER A 58 9.08 11.71 -12.35
CA SER A 58 9.94 10.70 -11.72
C SER A 58 9.35 10.22 -10.39
N ILE A 59 8.79 11.12 -9.58
CA ILE A 59 8.14 10.80 -8.31
C ILE A 59 6.84 10.02 -8.56
N GLU A 60 6.01 10.44 -9.51
CA GLU A 60 4.78 9.71 -9.89
C GLU A 60 5.08 8.27 -10.29
N ASN A 61 6.11 8.05 -11.12
CA ASN A 61 6.56 6.70 -11.47
C ASN A 61 7.04 5.89 -10.26
N LYS A 62 7.76 6.52 -9.33
CA LYS A 62 8.20 5.85 -8.09
C LYS A 62 7.01 5.47 -7.21
N ILE A 63 5.99 6.33 -7.11
CA ILE A 63 4.76 6.07 -6.36
C ILE A 63 4.01 4.89 -6.99
N ALA A 64 3.79 4.89 -8.31
CA ALA A 64 3.13 3.78 -9.01
C ALA A 64 3.86 2.44 -8.83
N ASN A 65 5.19 2.45 -8.86
CA ASN A 65 6.00 1.25 -8.59
C ASN A 65 5.87 0.77 -7.13
N LEU A 66 5.80 1.71 -6.17
CA LEU A 66 5.58 1.38 -4.77
C LEU A 66 4.18 0.81 -4.54
N GLU A 67 3.14 1.39 -5.14
CA GLU A 67 1.77 0.87 -5.10
C GLU A 67 1.71 -0.56 -5.65
N THR A 68 2.36 -0.82 -6.78
CA THR A 68 2.46 -2.16 -7.36
C THR A 68 3.14 -3.15 -6.40
N THR A 69 4.24 -2.74 -5.79
CA THR A 69 5.00 -3.58 -4.84
C THR A 69 4.18 -3.90 -3.59
N VAL A 70 3.50 -2.90 -3.01
CA VAL A 70 2.64 -3.07 -1.84
C VAL A 70 1.47 -4.01 -2.14
N ASN A 71 0.83 -3.87 -3.30
CA ASN A 71 -0.26 -4.75 -3.71
C ASN A 71 0.21 -6.21 -3.84
N ASN A 72 1.42 -6.45 -4.36
CA ASN A 72 1.95 -7.80 -4.50
C ASN A 72 2.31 -8.46 -3.16
N ILE A 73 2.65 -7.69 -2.13
CA ILE A 73 2.94 -8.23 -0.79
C ILE A 73 1.66 -8.73 -0.10
N ASN A 74 0.52 -8.09 -0.35
CA ASN A 74 -0.73 -8.39 0.35
C ASN A 74 -1.61 -9.44 -0.33
N ASN A 75 -1.19 -9.98 -1.48
CA ASN A 75 -1.98 -10.95 -2.24
C ASN A 75 -1.42 -12.37 -2.09
N ASP A 76 -1.67 -12.99 -0.93
CA ASP A 76 -1.53 -14.44 -0.84
C ASP A 76 -2.76 -15.10 -1.47
N THR A 77 -2.53 -15.87 -2.53
CA THR A 77 -3.59 -16.57 -3.28
C THR A 77 -3.49 -18.09 -3.17
N MET A 78 -2.58 -18.59 -2.33
CA MET A 78 -2.33 -20.02 -2.20
C MET A 78 -3.11 -20.57 -1.01
N ALA A 79 -3.87 -21.64 -1.23
CA ALA A 79 -4.61 -22.27 -0.16
C ALA A 79 -3.71 -23.19 0.69
N PRO A 80 -3.99 -23.32 2.00
CA PRO A 80 -3.27 -24.24 2.86
C PRO A 80 -3.41 -25.69 2.36
N ILE A 81 -2.33 -26.46 2.50
CA ILE A 81 -2.39 -27.92 2.38
C ILE A 81 -2.84 -28.48 3.73
N VAL A 82 -4.00 -29.13 3.74
CA VAL A 82 -4.62 -29.73 4.93
C VAL A 82 -4.45 -31.24 4.88
N LYS A 83 -4.12 -31.84 6.03
CA LYS A 83 -4.17 -33.28 6.25
C LYS A 83 -4.93 -33.59 7.52
N VAL A 84 -5.89 -34.51 7.44
CA VAL A 84 -6.71 -34.95 8.57
C VAL A 84 -6.49 -36.42 8.82
N GLN A 85 -6.19 -36.77 10.06
CA GLN A 85 -6.07 -38.14 10.52
C GLN A 85 -6.73 -38.31 11.88
N THR A 86 -7.17 -39.51 12.22
CA THR A 86 -7.61 -39.80 13.60
C THR A 86 -6.41 -39.86 14.53
N LEU A 87 -6.51 -39.26 15.71
CA LEU A 87 -5.42 -39.26 16.69
C LEU A 87 -5.03 -40.67 17.13
N SER A 88 -5.99 -41.59 17.21
CA SER A 88 -5.79 -42.98 17.61
C SER A 88 -5.47 -43.96 16.45
N GLY A 89 -5.55 -43.51 15.20
CA GLY A 89 -5.54 -44.39 14.02
C GLY A 89 -6.85 -45.20 13.79
N ALA A 90 -7.87 -45.01 14.63
CA ALA A 90 -9.12 -45.76 14.50
C ALA A 90 -9.90 -45.38 13.24
N ARG A 91 -10.46 -46.39 12.55
CA ARG A 91 -11.31 -46.20 11.36
C ARG A 91 -12.79 -46.46 11.61
N ALA A 92 -13.13 -46.82 12.85
CA ALA A 92 -14.50 -47.05 13.29
C ALA A 92 -14.67 -46.65 14.76
N THR A 93 -15.89 -46.28 15.16
CA THR A 93 -16.22 -45.91 16.54
C THR A 93 -17.71 -46.15 16.85
N SER A 94 -18.03 -46.49 18.09
CA SER A 94 -19.41 -46.48 18.60
C SER A 94 -19.82 -45.10 19.15
N ALA A 95 -18.85 -44.22 19.43
CA ALA A 95 -19.11 -42.87 19.92
C ALA A 95 -19.73 -41.97 18.83
N SER A 96 -20.29 -40.83 19.24
CA SER A 96 -20.80 -39.78 18.32
C SER A 96 -19.72 -38.84 17.81
N SER A 97 -18.48 -38.98 18.27
CA SER A 97 -17.33 -38.16 17.89
C SER A 97 -16.03 -38.95 18.06
N ILE A 98 -15.00 -38.57 17.31
CA ILE A 98 -13.61 -39.05 17.47
C ILE A 98 -12.64 -37.87 17.43
N GLN A 99 -11.53 -37.96 18.16
CA GLN A 99 -10.47 -36.96 18.09
C GLN A 99 -9.68 -37.13 16.79
N GLY A 100 -9.57 -36.05 16.03
CA GLY A 100 -8.72 -35.93 14.85
C GLY A 100 -7.51 -35.02 15.12
N LEU A 101 -6.48 -35.21 14.32
CA LEU A 101 -5.33 -34.31 14.21
C LEU A 101 -5.34 -33.69 12.80
N VAL A 102 -5.34 -32.36 12.76
CA VAL A 102 -5.25 -31.55 11.55
C VAL A 102 -3.83 -31.02 11.45
N THR A 103 -3.17 -31.31 10.35
CA THR A 103 -1.84 -30.76 10.02
C THR A 103 -2.00 -29.80 8.84
N VAL A 104 -1.42 -28.60 8.98
CA VAL A 104 -1.50 -27.53 7.98
C VAL A 104 -0.08 -27.20 7.51
N THR A 105 0.09 -27.03 6.21
CA THR A 105 1.30 -26.50 5.59
C THR A 105 0.90 -25.44 4.58
N ASP A 106 1.49 -24.26 4.70
CA ASP A 106 1.09 -23.08 3.93
C ASP A 106 2.33 -22.19 3.71
N ASN A 107 2.29 -21.32 2.71
CA ASN A 107 3.26 -20.25 2.48
C ASN A 107 3.03 -19.04 3.38
N SER A 108 1.85 -18.88 3.96
CA SER A 108 1.59 -17.91 5.03
C SER A 108 1.59 -18.59 6.41
N ALA A 109 2.05 -17.87 7.43
CA ALA A 109 1.89 -18.33 8.80
C ALA A 109 0.45 -18.06 9.26
N GLY A 110 -0.05 -18.87 10.21
CA GLY A 110 -1.34 -18.64 10.85
C GLY A 110 -1.44 -17.27 11.59
N PRO A 111 -2.58 -16.98 12.22
CA PRO A 111 -3.54 -17.95 12.73
C PRO A 111 -4.45 -18.54 11.65
N TYR A 112 -4.76 -19.83 11.79
CA TYR A 112 -5.72 -20.51 10.92
C TYR A 112 -7.07 -20.62 11.62
N GLU A 113 -8.13 -20.61 10.81
CA GLU A 113 -9.46 -21.01 11.24
C GLU A 113 -9.83 -22.33 10.59
N TYR A 114 -10.68 -23.12 11.22
CA TYR A 114 -11.18 -24.36 10.66
C TYR A 114 -12.68 -24.49 10.85
N ARG A 115 -13.30 -25.33 10.03
CA ARG A 115 -14.67 -25.82 10.24
C ARG A 115 -14.75 -27.28 9.84
N VAL A 116 -15.73 -27.97 10.42
CA VAL A 116 -15.99 -29.39 10.13
C VAL A 116 -17.38 -29.52 9.50
N ASN A 117 -17.47 -30.25 8.39
CA ASN A 117 -18.70 -30.52 7.64
C ASN A 117 -19.53 -29.26 7.30
N GLY A 118 -18.86 -28.17 6.92
CA GLY A 118 -19.53 -26.91 6.57
C GLY A 118 -20.13 -26.17 7.77
N GLY A 119 -19.75 -26.51 9.01
CA GLY A 119 -20.15 -25.81 10.22
C GLY A 119 -19.60 -24.37 10.32
N SER A 120 -19.66 -23.78 11.51
CA SER A 120 -19.09 -22.46 11.75
C SER A 120 -17.57 -22.50 11.78
N TRP A 121 -16.93 -21.43 11.30
CA TRP A 121 -15.49 -21.23 11.45
C TRP A 121 -15.14 -20.95 12.91
N GLY A 122 -14.05 -21.56 13.37
CA GLY A 122 -13.44 -21.29 14.67
C GLY A 122 -11.92 -21.37 14.56
N ALA A 123 -11.20 -20.84 15.56
CA ALA A 123 -9.73 -20.90 15.56
C ALA A 123 -9.24 -22.36 15.60
N LEU A 124 -8.28 -22.70 14.73
CA LEU A 124 -7.61 -24.00 14.79
C LEU A 124 -6.71 -24.04 16.04
N PRO A 125 -6.89 -25.02 16.96
CA PRO A 125 -6.04 -25.13 18.14
C PRO A 125 -4.57 -25.30 17.76
N GLY A 126 -3.65 -24.75 18.55
CA GLY A 126 -2.21 -24.90 18.29
C GLY A 126 -1.71 -26.34 18.31
N SER A 127 -2.45 -27.27 18.93
CA SER A 127 -2.19 -28.70 18.88
C SER A 127 -2.64 -29.37 17.56
N GLY A 128 -3.48 -28.69 16.76
CA GLY A 128 -4.16 -29.26 15.60
C GLY A 128 -5.26 -30.27 15.95
N GLU A 129 -5.53 -30.51 17.23
CA GLU A 129 -6.52 -31.50 17.66
C GLU A 129 -7.94 -30.96 17.57
N VAL A 130 -8.82 -31.70 16.89
CA VAL A 130 -10.21 -31.29 16.64
C VAL A 130 -11.17 -32.45 16.85
N ALA A 131 -12.41 -32.14 17.24
CA ALA A 131 -13.47 -33.14 17.33
C ALA A 131 -14.10 -33.39 15.95
N LEU A 132 -14.12 -34.66 15.52
CA LEU A 132 -14.69 -35.10 14.26
C LEU A 132 -16.03 -35.82 14.53
N PRO A 133 -17.19 -35.23 14.17
CA PRO A 133 -18.49 -35.80 14.48
C PRO A 133 -18.78 -37.03 13.61
N VAL A 134 -19.21 -38.12 14.25
CA VAL A 134 -19.60 -39.40 13.63
C VAL A 134 -21.05 -39.71 14.01
N THR A 135 -21.99 -39.08 13.32
CA THR A 135 -23.40 -39.02 13.76
C THR A 135 -24.29 -40.09 13.14
N GLN A 136 -23.97 -40.58 11.93
CA GLN A 136 -24.82 -41.53 11.20
C GLN A 136 -24.30 -42.97 11.33
N PRO A 137 -25.16 -44.00 11.50
CA PRO A 137 -24.74 -45.39 11.39
C PRO A 137 -24.05 -45.67 10.04
N GLY A 138 -22.99 -46.49 10.04
CA GLY A 138 -22.23 -46.77 8.82
C GLY A 138 -21.16 -45.71 8.51
N MET A 139 -20.85 -45.50 7.23
CA MET A 139 -19.72 -44.65 6.82
C MET A 139 -20.07 -43.16 6.91
N ASN A 140 -19.27 -42.40 7.67
CA ASN A 140 -19.37 -40.94 7.77
C ASN A 140 -18.17 -40.33 7.04
N ALA A 141 -18.41 -39.56 5.99
CA ALA A 141 -17.39 -38.72 5.36
C ALA A 141 -17.33 -37.38 6.11
N ILE A 142 -16.20 -37.09 6.73
CA ILE A 142 -15.98 -35.91 7.55
C ILE A 142 -14.99 -35.01 6.82
N THR A 143 -15.44 -33.84 6.40
CA THR A 143 -14.62 -32.84 5.73
C THR A 143 -14.16 -31.81 6.75
N VAL A 144 -12.86 -31.54 6.78
CA VAL A 144 -12.29 -30.41 7.52
C VAL A 144 -11.77 -29.41 6.51
N GLU A 145 -12.22 -28.18 6.64
CA GLU A 145 -11.74 -27.03 5.87
C GLU A 145 -10.94 -26.14 6.79
N VAL A 146 -9.81 -25.63 6.32
CA VAL A 146 -8.93 -24.70 7.03
C VAL A 146 -8.76 -23.44 6.17
N ARG A 147 -8.90 -22.28 6.81
CA ARG A 147 -8.78 -20.96 6.21
C ARG A 147 -7.53 -20.25 6.75
N ASP A 148 -6.74 -19.70 5.84
CA ASP A 148 -5.59 -18.86 6.16
C ASP A 148 -6.00 -17.39 6.48
N PRO A 149 -5.07 -16.52 6.92
CA PRO A 149 -5.37 -15.10 7.17
C PRO A 149 -5.85 -14.31 5.94
N SER A 150 -5.52 -14.79 4.74
CA SER A 150 -5.84 -14.16 3.46
C SER A 150 -7.19 -14.64 2.90
N GLY A 151 -7.84 -15.58 3.57
CA GLY A 151 -9.13 -16.14 3.20
C GLY A 151 -9.08 -17.33 2.26
N ASN A 152 -7.90 -17.83 1.88
CA ASN A 152 -7.76 -19.03 1.06
C ASN A 152 -8.13 -20.27 1.89
N VAL A 153 -8.84 -21.22 1.27
CA VAL A 153 -9.38 -22.39 1.97
C VAL A 153 -8.82 -23.69 1.41
N GLY A 154 -8.08 -24.39 2.26
CA GLY A 154 -7.66 -25.77 2.06
C GLY A 154 -8.65 -26.75 2.68
N LYS A 155 -8.70 -27.99 2.21
CA LYS A 155 -9.57 -29.01 2.80
C LYS A 155 -9.02 -30.42 2.65
N ASP A 156 -9.41 -31.27 3.57
CA ASP A 156 -9.20 -32.72 3.50
C ASP A 156 -10.41 -33.45 4.10
N ALA A 157 -10.57 -34.72 3.74
CA ALA A 157 -11.68 -35.53 4.21
C ALA A 157 -11.23 -36.91 4.68
N ILE A 158 -11.78 -37.35 5.81
CA ILE A 158 -11.57 -38.68 6.37
C ILE A 158 -12.90 -39.41 6.46
N THR A 159 -12.89 -40.73 6.25
CA THR A 159 -14.09 -41.56 6.41
C THR A 159 -13.96 -42.45 7.64
N ILE A 160 -14.95 -42.35 8.54
CA ILE A 160 -15.01 -43.11 9.79
C ILE A 160 -16.33 -43.89 9.83
N ARG A 161 -16.26 -45.18 10.17
CA ARG A 161 -17.45 -46.01 10.32
C ARG A 161 -18.05 -45.90 11.73
N LYS A 162 -19.32 -45.56 11.83
CA LYS A 162 -20.09 -45.73 13.06
C LYS A 162 -20.56 -47.18 13.19
N LEU A 163 -20.27 -47.80 14.33
CA LEU A 163 -20.70 -49.16 14.69
C LEU A 163 -22.16 -49.20 15.13
#